data_AF-A0A917R7J3-F1
#
_entry.id   AF-A0A917R7J3-F1
#
_cell.length_a   1.000
_cell.length_b   1.000
_cell.length_c   1.000
_cell.angle_alpha   90.00
_cell.angle_beta   90.00
_cell.angle_gamma   90.00
#
_symmetry.space_group_name_H-M   'P 1'
#
loop_
_entity.id
_entity.type
_entity.pdbx_description
1 polymer ?
#
loop_
_entity_poly.entity_id
_entity_poly.type
_entity_poly.pdbx_seq_one_letter_code
_entity_poly.pdbx_strand_id
1 'polypeptide(L)'
;MTITATEATAWKTELETITADVADPASRAALESLHSALEGYFENPVLFRSVLGKIAKSMIDPETEEQITGQAFQNLDEFKAALPAGVTVTTVQ
;
A
#
# COMPACT_ATOMS: atom_id res chain seq x y z
N MET A 1 -4.91 8.43 3.45
CA MET A 1 -5.78 7.53 2.68
C MET A 1 -6.22 6.40 3.59
N THR A 2 -7.51 6.29 3.87
CA THR A 2 -8.09 5.20 4.68
C THR A 2 -8.60 4.15 3.71
N ILE A 3 -8.20 2.89 3.88
CA ILE A 3 -8.79 1.79 3.11
C ILE A 3 -10.00 1.29 3.88
N THR A 4 -11.13 1.21 3.21
CA THR A 4 -12.40 0.67 3.72
C THR A 4 -12.52 -0.82 3.42
N ALA A 5 -13.42 -1.51 4.12
CA ALA A 5 -13.74 -2.90 3.83
C ALA A 5 -14.25 -3.09 2.39
N THR A 6 -14.98 -2.11 1.87
CA THR A 6 -15.46 -2.09 0.48
C THR A 6 -14.29 -2.05 -0.51
N GLU A 7 -13.30 -1.19 -0.27
CA GLU A 7 -12.10 -1.10 -1.13
C GLU A 7 -11.24 -2.36 -1.04
N ALA A 8 -11.07 -2.93 0.17
CA ALA A 8 -10.36 -4.20 0.33
C ALA A 8 -11.05 -5.35 -0.42
N THR A 9 -12.39 -5.37 -0.42
CA THR A 9 -13.19 -6.36 -1.16
C THR A 9 -13.07 -6.16 -2.67
N ALA A 10 -13.13 -4.92 -3.15
CA ALA A 10 -12.94 -4.62 -4.58
C ALA A 10 -11.57 -5.09 -5.07
N TRP A 11 -10.52 -4.85 -4.28
CA TRP A 11 -9.15 -5.29 -4.60
C TRP A 11 -9.03 -6.81 -4.67
N LYS A 12 -9.69 -7.53 -3.75
CA LYS A 12 -9.75 -9.00 -3.79
C LYS A 12 -10.40 -9.49 -5.09
N THR A 13 -11.56 -8.94 -5.45
CA THR A 13 -12.28 -9.31 -6.68
C THR A 13 -11.48 -9.00 -7.94
N GLU A 14 -10.78 -7.86 -7.98
CA GLU A 14 -9.88 -7.53 -9.10
C GLU A 14 -8.73 -8.53 -9.22
N LEU A 15 -8.11 -8.92 -8.10
CA LEU A 15 -7.01 -9.89 -8.12
C LEU A 15 -7.48 -11.28 -8.57
N GLU A 16 -8.67 -11.72 -8.14
CA GLU A 16 -9.30 -12.96 -8.62
C GLU A 16 -9.58 -12.89 -10.13
N THR A 17 -10.07 -11.76 -10.61
CA THR A 17 -10.37 -11.54 -12.04
C THR A 17 -9.10 -11.59 -12.89
N ILE A 18 -8.02 -10.91 -12.45
CA ILE A 18 -6.73 -10.92 -13.14
C ILE A 18 -6.16 -12.34 -13.18
N THR A 19 -6.20 -13.05 -12.05
CA THR A 19 -5.70 -14.43 -11.95
C THR A 19 -6.43 -15.37 -12.93
N ALA A 20 -7.74 -15.19 -13.10
CA ALA A 20 -8.54 -15.96 -14.04
C ALA A 20 -8.21 -15.66 -15.52
N ASP A 21 -7.81 -14.44 -15.83
CA ASP A 21 -7.50 -13.98 -17.21
C ASP A 21 -6.06 -14.29 -17.65
N VAL A 22 -5.15 -14.58 -16.71
CA VAL A 22 -3.77 -14.96 -17.04
C VAL A 22 -3.72 -16.34 -17.70
N ALA A 23 -3.25 -16.38 -18.95
CA ALA A 23 -3.11 -17.61 -19.73
C ALA A 23 -1.86 -18.43 -19.37
N ASP A 24 -0.78 -17.77 -18.93
CA ASP A 24 0.48 -18.42 -18.56
C ASP A 24 0.38 -19.14 -17.20
N PRO A 25 0.62 -20.46 -17.14
CA PRO A 25 0.46 -21.23 -15.91
C PRO A 25 1.39 -20.80 -14.76
N ALA A 26 2.62 -20.39 -15.07
CA ALA A 26 3.58 -19.97 -14.05
C ALA A 26 3.17 -18.62 -13.43
N SER A 27 2.74 -17.68 -14.27
CA SER A 27 2.22 -16.39 -13.85
C SER A 27 0.92 -16.54 -13.06
N ARG A 28 0.04 -17.47 -13.45
CA ARG A 28 -1.17 -17.79 -12.68
C ARG A 28 -0.84 -18.34 -11.29
N ALA A 29 0.08 -19.29 -11.19
CA ALA A 29 0.51 -19.84 -9.90
C ALA A 29 1.14 -18.78 -8.98
N ALA A 30 1.90 -17.83 -9.55
CA ALA A 30 2.44 -16.71 -8.79
C ALA A 30 1.34 -15.78 -8.25
N LEU A 31 0.31 -15.49 -9.05
CA LEU A 31 -0.84 -14.69 -8.64
C LEU A 31 -1.72 -15.40 -7.60
N GLU A 32 -1.93 -16.70 -7.72
CA GLU A 32 -2.65 -17.49 -6.71
C GLU A 32 -1.88 -17.50 -5.38
N SER A 33 -0.56 -17.63 -5.42
CA SER A 33 0.30 -17.54 -4.23
C SER A 33 0.24 -16.14 -3.59
N LEU A 34 0.22 -15.08 -4.41
CA LEU A 34 0.04 -13.71 -3.94
C LEU A 34 -1.34 -13.52 -3.29
N HIS A 35 -2.40 -14.00 -3.93
CA HIS A 35 -3.76 -13.92 -3.39
C HIS A 35 -3.87 -14.63 -2.03
N SER A 36 -3.33 -15.84 -1.92
CA SER A 36 -3.30 -16.59 -0.64
C SER A 36 -2.50 -15.88 0.44
N ALA A 37 -1.34 -15.29 0.09
CA ALA A 37 -0.54 -14.52 1.04
C ALA A 37 -1.25 -13.24 1.54
N LEU A 38 -2.15 -12.68 0.72
CA LEU A 38 -2.91 -11.47 1.03
C LEU A 38 -4.27 -11.73 1.70
N GLU A 39 -4.74 -12.98 1.74
CA GLU A 39 -6.09 -13.33 2.17
C GLU A 39 -6.44 -12.81 3.57
N GLY A 40 -5.56 -13.06 4.56
CA GLY A 40 -5.74 -12.57 5.94
C GLY A 40 -5.59 -11.06 6.11
N TYR A 41 -5.08 -10.36 5.09
CA TYR A 41 -4.99 -8.90 5.09
C TYR A 41 -6.28 -8.26 4.58
N PHE A 42 -6.99 -8.86 3.62
CA PHE A 42 -8.26 -8.32 3.10
C PHE A 42 -9.35 -8.22 4.17
N GLU A 43 -9.32 -9.09 5.18
CA GLU A 43 -10.27 -9.08 6.30
C GLU A 43 -10.05 -7.92 7.28
N ASN A 44 -8.86 -7.30 7.24
CA ASN A 44 -8.52 -6.17 8.10
C ASN A 44 -7.96 -5.00 7.27
N PRO A 45 -8.78 -3.98 6.98
CA PRO A 45 -8.38 -2.85 6.13
C PRO A 45 -7.13 -2.10 6.62
N VAL A 46 -6.85 -2.12 7.93
CA VAL A 46 -5.63 -1.53 8.51
C VAL A 46 -4.40 -2.34 8.15
N LEU A 47 -4.48 -3.67 8.25
CA LEU A 47 -3.39 -4.56 7.87
C LEU A 47 -3.17 -4.57 6.35
N PHE A 48 -4.26 -4.54 5.57
CA PHE A 48 -4.18 -4.40 4.13
C PHE A 48 -3.49 -3.12 3.69
N ARG A 49 -3.83 -1.98 4.31
CA ARG A 49 -3.12 -0.71 4.09
C ARG A 49 -1.64 -0.81 4.42
N SER A 50 -1.28 -1.50 5.51
CA SER A 50 0.12 -1.69 5.89
C SER A 50 0.91 -2.49 4.85
N VAL A 51 0.32 -3.57 4.33
CA VAL A 51 0.95 -4.37 3.27
C VAL A 51 1.06 -3.61 1.96
N LEU A 52 0.00 -2.92 1.54
CA LEU A 52 0.05 -2.05 0.35
C LEU A 52 1.10 -0.95 0.51
N GLY A 53 1.24 -0.39 1.71
CA GLY A 53 2.31 0.55 2.02
C GLY A 53 3.71 -0.05 1.87
N LYS A 54 3.92 -1.31 2.28
CA LYS A 54 5.21 -2.01 2.11
C LYS A 54 5.50 -2.32 0.64
N ILE A 55 4.50 -2.73 -0.12
CA ILE A 55 4.62 -2.97 -1.57
C ILE A 55 4.92 -1.66 -2.28
N ALA A 56 4.16 -0.61 -2.00
CA ALA A 56 4.40 0.73 -2.53
C ALA A 56 5.78 1.26 -2.14
N LYS A 57 6.26 0.98 -0.92
CA LYS A 57 7.60 1.37 -0.47
C LYS A 57 8.69 0.80 -1.37
N SER A 58 8.57 -0.44 -1.84
CA SER A 58 9.52 -1.02 -2.80
C SER A 58 9.49 -0.36 -4.19
N MET A 59 8.48 0.46 -4.47
CA MET A 59 8.34 1.26 -5.70
C MET A 59 8.67 2.74 -5.49
N ILE A 60 8.95 3.18 -4.25
CA ILE A 60 9.45 4.53 -3.99
C ILE A 60 10.91 4.57 -4.44
N ASP A 61 11.24 5.55 -5.27
CA ASP A 61 12.61 5.74 -5.73
C ASP A 61 13.55 5.98 -4.53
N PRO A 62 14.76 5.42 -4.50
CA PRO A 62 15.69 5.55 -3.36
C PRO A 62 15.96 7.01 -2.96
N GLU A 63 16.02 7.94 -3.91
CA GLU A 63 16.22 9.37 -3.63
C GLU A 63 15.03 9.96 -2.86
N THR A 64 13.82 9.51 -3.19
CA THR A 64 12.59 9.91 -2.51
C THR A 64 12.49 9.27 -1.12
N GLU A 65 12.92 8.00 -0.97
CA GLU A 65 13.00 7.36 0.35
C GLU A 65 14.00 8.07 1.26
N GLU A 66 15.16 8.46 0.75
CA GLU A 66 16.21 9.17 1.49
C GLU A 66 15.78 10.59 1.89
N GLN A 67 15.03 11.31 1.04
CA GLN A 67 14.45 12.60 1.41
C GLN A 67 13.40 12.48 2.53
N ILE A 68 12.58 11.44 2.50
CA ILE A 68 11.52 11.22 3.50
C ILE A 68 12.09 10.71 4.83
N THR A 69 13.12 9.85 4.79
CA THR A 69 13.68 9.18 5.98
C THR A 69 14.94 9.85 6.54
N GLY A 70 15.66 10.62 5.72
CA GLY A 70 16.90 11.33 6.09
C GLY A 70 16.66 12.66 6.79
N GLN A 71 15.43 13.18 6.78
CA GLN A 71 15.08 14.39 7.53
C GLN A 71 14.57 14.04 8.92
N ALA A 72 15.39 14.33 9.94
CA ALA A 72 14.94 14.35 11.32
C ALA A 72 14.23 15.68 11.60
N PHE A 73 12.91 15.64 11.71
CA PHE A 73 12.11 16.81 12.05
C PHE A 73 12.07 16.99 13.57
N GLN A 74 12.39 18.19 14.05
CA GLN A 74 12.34 18.49 15.47
C GLN A 74 10.90 18.69 15.97
N ASN A 75 9.97 19.00 15.07
CA ASN A 75 8.56 19.21 15.40
C ASN A 75 7.63 18.96 14.19
N LEU A 76 6.32 18.90 14.47
CA LEU A 76 5.29 18.58 13.49
C LEU A 76 5.13 19.67 12.40
N ASP A 77 5.46 20.92 12.70
CA ASP A 77 5.35 22.03 11.75
C ASP A 77 6.45 21.95 10.68
N GLU A 78 7.66 21.55 11.09
CA GLU A 78 8.78 21.29 10.19
C GLU A 78 8.48 20.12 9.24
N PHE A 79 7.88 19.05 9.76
CA PHE A 79 7.39 17.94 8.95
C PHE A 79 6.33 18.40 7.93
N LYS A 80 5.35 19.21 8.35
CA LYS A 80 4.31 19.74 7.44
C LYS A 80 4.89 20.63 6.35
N ALA A 81 5.92 21.41 6.64
CA ALA A 81 6.58 22.29 5.67
C ALA A 81 7.36 21.53 4.59
N ALA A 82 7.86 20.34 4.90
CA ALA A 82 8.57 19.48 3.96
C ALA A 82 7.65 18.64 3.05
N LEU A 83 6.34 18.64 3.29
CA LEU A 83 5.41 17.85 2.51
C LEU A 83 5.11 18.49 1.14
N PRO A 84 5.00 17.67 0.07
CA PRO A 84 4.56 18.15 -1.24
C PRO A 84 3.18 18.82 -1.19
N ALA A 85 2.97 19.79 -2.09
CA ALA A 85 1.69 20.48 -2.20
C ALA A 85 0.55 19.47 -2.45
N GLY A 86 -0.45 19.49 -1.56
CA GLY A 86 -1.63 18.61 -1.63
C GLY A 86 -1.65 17.45 -0.62
N VAL A 87 -0.62 17.30 0.22
CA VAL A 87 -0.60 16.29 1.29
C VAL A 87 -1.04 16.91 2.63
N THR A 88 -2.10 16.36 3.25
CA THR A 88 -2.63 16.84 4.54
C THR A 88 -2.35 15.84 5.66
N VAL A 89 -1.76 16.30 6.76
CA VAL A 89 -1.48 15.49 7.96
C VAL A 89 -2.65 15.57 8.93
N THR A 90 -3.25 14.43 9.27
CA THR A 90 -4.26 14.30 10.32
C THR A 90 -3.75 13.43 11.46
N THR A 91 -3.76 13.98 12.68
CA THR A 91 -3.52 13.23 13.91
C THR A 91 -4.74 12.36 14.21
N VAL A 92 -4.51 11.05 14.33
CA VAL A 92 -5.53 10.09 14.76
C VAL A 92 -5.60 10.19 16.29
N GLN A 93 -6.75 10.59 16.82
CA GLN A 93 -7.05 10.52 18.26
C GLN A 93 -7.47 9.10 18.65
#